data_AF-A0A9X8N8P4-F1
#
_entry.id   AF-A0A9X8N8P4-F1
#
_cell.length_a   1.000
_cell.length_b   1.000
_cell.length_c   1.000
_cell.angle_alpha   90.00
_cell.angle_beta   90.00
_cell.angle_gamma   90.00
#
_symmetry.space_group_name_H-M   'P 1'
#
loop_
_entity.id
_entity.type
_entity.pdbx_description
1 polymer ?
#
loop_
_entity_poly.entity_id
_entity_poly.type
_entity_poly.pdbx_seq_one_letter_code
_entity_poly.pdbx_strand_id
1 'polypeptide(L)' 'MVVLEYEVHGTSVPTGRPYDNHFVSVVTIQDRKVTHWRDYLDPIAVFNAQGWPQGGHP' A
#
# COMPACT_ATOMS: atom_id res chain seq x y z
N MET A 1 11.95 6.10 15.50
CA MET A 1 10.93 5.37 14.72
C MET A 1 9.71 6.25 14.65
N VAL A 2 9.07 6.32 13.49
CA VAL A 2 7.83 7.07 13.24
C VAL A 2 6.82 6.11 12.64
N VAL A 3 5.56 6.27 13.03
CA VAL A 3 4.41 5.59 12.41
C VAL A 3 3.61 6.62 11.65
N LEU A 4 3.26 6.31 10.40
CA LEU A 4 2.43 7.15 9.54
C LEU A 4 1.18 6.36 9.19
N GLU A 5 0.01 6.97 9.39
CA GLU A 5 -1.27 6.47 8.90
C GLU A 5 -1.75 7.43 7.81
N TYR A 6 -2.07 6.90 6.63
CA TYR A 6 -2.49 7.71 5.50
C TYR A 6 -3.27 6.91 4.46
N GLU A 7 -3.92 7.63 3.56
CA GLU A 7 -4.67 7.08 2.43
C GLU A 7 -3.97 7.44 1.12
N VAL A 8 -4.04 6.52 0.16
CA VAL A 8 -3.60 6.74 -1.21
C VAL A 8 -4.81 6.58 -2.12
N HIS A 9 -4.99 7.56 -3.00
CA HIS A 9 -5.99 7.53 -4.05
C HIS A 9 -5.30 7.64 -5.40
N GLY A 10 -5.64 6.75 -6.31
CA GLY A 10 -5.02 6.72 -7.63
C GLY A 10 -5.77 5.83 -8.62
N THR A 11 -5.16 5.68 -9.78
CA THR A 11 -5.66 4.79 -10.82
C THR A 11 -4.55 3.83 -11.22
N SER A 12 -4.86 2.54 -11.18
CA SER A 12 -3.97 1.48 -11.62
C SER A 12 -3.66 1.65 -13.10
N VAL A 13 -2.38 1.90 -13.43
CA VAL A 13 -1.95 2.08 -14.83
C VAL A 13 -2.25 0.83 -15.69
N PRO A 14 -2.02 -0.42 -15.20
CA PRO A 14 -2.29 -1.60 -16.01
C PRO A 14 -3.78 -1.88 -16.29
N THR A 15 -4.69 -1.53 -15.38
CA THR A 15 -6.10 -1.95 -15.47
C THR A 15 -7.09 -0.79 -15.63
N GLY A 16 -6.66 0.45 -15.40
CA GLY A 16 -7.51 1.63 -15.35
C GLY A 16 -8.44 1.69 -14.14
N ARG A 17 -8.37 0.74 -13.20
CA ARG A 17 -9.25 0.68 -12.03
C ARG A 17 -8.78 1.63 -10.92
N PRO A 18 -9.70 2.18 -10.09
CA PRO A 18 -9.32 2.92 -8.90
C PRO A 18 -8.44 2.09 -7.97
N TYR A 19 -7.47 2.74 -7.36
CA TYR A 19 -6.65 2.19 -6.29
C TYR A 19 -6.73 3.13 -5.09
N ASP A 20 -7.68 2.81 -4.21
CA ASP A 20 -7.93 3.49 -2.96
C ASP A 20 -7.49 2.55 -1.84
N ASN A 21 -6.44 2.92 -1.09
CA ASN A 21 -5.85 2.05 -0.08
C ASN A 21 -5.43 2.82 1.18
N HIS A 22 -5.56 2.17 2.33
CA HIS A 22 -5.14 2.68 3.62
C HIS A 22 -3.82 2.03 4.02
N PHE A 23 -2.85 2.86 4.42
CA PHE A 23 -1.52 2.42 4.80
C PHE A 23 -1.20 2.74 6.25
N VAL A 24 -0.42 1.85 6.87
CA VAL A 24 0.39 2.13 8.05
C VAL A 24 1.85 1.90 7.69
N SER A 25 2.67 2.96 7.70
CA SER A 25 4.11 2.86 7.48
C SER A 25 4.87 2.95 8.80
N VAL A 26 5.80 2.03 9.02
CA VAL A 26 6.75 2.08 10.15
C VAL A 26 8.12 2.44 9.61
N VAL A 27 8.59 3.64 9.95
CA VAL A 27 9.82 4.23 9.42
C VAL A 27 10.87 4.39 10.53
N THR A 28 12.06 3.84 10.32
CA THR A 28 13.22 4.04 11.20
C THR A 28 14.12 5.11 10.61
N ILE A 29 14.43 6.14 11.41
CA ILE A 29 15.31 7.24 11.04
C ILE A 29 16.55 7.21 11.95
N GLN A 30 17.74 7.26 11.36
CA GLN A 30 19.04 7.35 12.03
C GLN A 30 19.90 8.39 11.29
N ASP A 31 20.61 9.24 12.02
CA ASP A 31 21.45 10.32 11.44
C ASP A 31 20.73 11.16 10.38
N ARG A 32 19.45 11.46 10.64
CA ARG A 32 18.53 12.19 9.74
C ARG A 32 18.30 11.50 8.38
N LYS A 33 18.54 10.19 8.29
CA LYS A 33 18.24 9.35 7.12
C LYS A 33 17.23 8.27 7.45
N VAL A 34 16.36 7.93 6.52
CA VAL A 34 15.52 6.74 6.63
C VAL A 34 16.40 5.51 6.41
N THR A 35 16.46 4.63 7.39
CA THR A 35 17.25 3.39 7.31
C THR A 35 16.38 2.15 7.17
N HIS A 36 15.11 2.20 7.58
CA HIS A 36 14.15 1.13 7.35
C HIS A 36 12.77 1.72 7.06
N TRP A 37 12.06 1.09 6.14
CA TRP A 37 10.69 1.41 5.76
C TRP A 37 9.92 0.10 5.62
N ARG A 38 8.78 -0.01 6.29
CA ARG A 38 7.85 -1.14 6.17
C ARG A 38 6.44 -0.59 6.01
N ASP A 39 5.75 -1.05 4.98
CA ASP A 39 4.35 -0.72 4.72
C ASP A 39 3.44 -1.89 5.07
N TYR A 40 2.36 -1.56 5.77
CA TYR A 40 1.20 -2.42 5.96
C TYR A 40 0.03 -1.75 5.25
N LEU A 41 -0.72 -2.51 4.46
CA LEU A 41 -1.74 -1.99 3.54
C LEU A 41 -2.93 -2.95 3.49
N ASP A 42 -4.07 -2.51 2.94
CA ASP A 42 -5.17 -3.41 2.59
C ASP A 42 -4.86 -4.16 1.28
N PRO A 43 -4.59 -5.48 1.32
CA PRO A 43 -4.28 -6.23 0.11
C PRO A 43 -5.50 -6.41 -0.80
N ILE A 44 -6.73 -6.32 -0.28
CA ILE A 44 -7.94 -6.44 -1.08
C ILE A 44 -8.04 -5.26 -2.06
N ALA A 45 -7.73 -4.03 -1.61
CA ALA A 45 -7.62 -2.86 -2.49
C ALA A 45 -6.61 -3.09 -3.63
N VAL A 46 -5.48 -3.75 -3.37
CA VAL A 46 -4.50 -4.10 -4.41
C VAL A 46 -5.10 -5.08 -5.41
N PHE A 47 -5.76 -6.13 -4.94
CA PHE A 47 -6.34 -7.14 -5.82
C PHE A 47 -7.51 -6.60 -6.66
N ASN A 48 -8.34 -5.73 -6.08
CA ASN A 48 -9.41 -5.06 -6.82
C ASN A 48 -8.85 -4.18 -7.93
N ALA A 49 -7.75 -3.47 -7.66
CA ALA A 49 -7.10 -2.58 -8.61
C ALA A 49 -6.25 -3.31 -9.66
N GLN A 50 -5.48 -4.35 -9.28
CA GLN A 50 -4.49 -4.99 -10.16
C GLN A 50 -4.91 -6.38 -10.68
N GLY A 51 -5.93 -6.99 -10.07
CA GLY A 51 -6.36 -8.36 -10.34
C GLY A 51 -6.06 -9.29 -9.18
N TRP A 52 -6.93 -10.29 -9.01
CA TRP A 52 -6.78 -11.30 -7.98
C TRP A 52 -5.81 -12.41 -8.41
N PRO A 53 -5.00 -12.94 -7.49
CA PRO A 53 -4.22 -14.16 -7.75
C PRO A 53 -5.15 -15.35 -8.04
N GLN A 54 -4.67 -16.32 -8.82
CA GLN A 54 -5.47 -17.46 -9.28
C GLN A 54 -6.14 -18.20 -8.11
N GLY A 55 -7.47 -18.38 -8.20
CA GLY A 55 -8.29 -19.06 -7.19
C GLY A 55 -8.91 -18.15 -6.13
N GLY A 56 -8.65 -16.84 -6.14
CA GLY A 56 -9.23 -15.89 -5.20
C GLY A 56 -10.32 -15.03 -5.81
N HIS A 57 -11.58 -15.37 -5.58
CA HIS A 57 -12.69 -14.42 -5.48
C HIS A 57 -13.81 -15.13 -4.69
N PRO A 58 -14.43 -14.52 -3.65
CA PRO A 58 -15.68 -15.02 -3.08
C PRO A 58 -16.86 -14.87 -4.06
#